data_AF-A0A8K1FVB7-F1
#
_entry.id   AF-A0A8K1FVB7-F1
#
_cell.length_a   1.000
_cell.length_b   1.000
_cell.length_c   1.000
_cell.angle_alpha   90.00
_cell.angle_beta   90.00
_cell.angle_gamma   90.00
#
_symmetry.space_group_name_H-M   'P 1'
#
loop_
_entity.id
_entity.type
_entity.pdbx_description
1 polymer ?
#
loop_
_entity_poly.entity_id
_entity_poly.type
_entity_poly.pdbx_seq_one_letter_code
_entity_poly.pdbx_strand_id
1 'polypeptide(L)'
;VALLISFVSLFTSPLNLILKEVKREAEVIEQDVIFFFGYPIFIPRITKISANTLIAVNFGGALIPATVSIFLVYELRAYLYLLLINVILVALLSKLFSRVIRGVGVVMHPLIPSLFSVIFSYILFYKLHILIPLSAYVGSVLGTLIGADLLNLKRIIDDARPQIISIGGMGTFDGIFVSGIIAIFISELLLL
;
A
#
# COMPACT_ATOMS: atom_id res chain seq x y z
N VAL A 1 -23.95 -1.36 2.82
CA VAL A 1 -23.00 -0.27 2.49
C VAL A 1 -21.57 -0.78 2.34
N ALA A 2 -21.00 -1.48 3.33
CA ALA A 2 -19.63 -2.03 3.24
C ALA A 2 -19.37 -2.86 1.96
N LEU A 3 -20.27 -3.79 1.62
CA LEU A 3 -20.16 -4.62 0.42
C LEU A 3 -20.11 -3.81 -0.89
N LEU A 4 -20.90 -2.74 -0.97
CA LEU A 4 -20.90 -1.83 -2.13
C LEU A 4 -19.57 -1.09 -2.22
N ILE A 5 -19.06 -0.56 -1.10
CA ILE A 5 -17.75 0.10 -1.04
C ILE A 5 -16.65 -0.86 -1.46
N SER A 6 -16.73 -2.13 -1.05
CA SER A 6 -15.78 -3.16 -1.45
C SER A 6 -15.80 -3.41 -2.96
N PHE A 7 -16.99 -3.47 -3.58
CA PHE A 7 -17.10 -3.59 -5.04
C PHE A 7 -16.60 -2.35 -5.77
N VAL A 8 -16.91 -1.14 -5.29
CA VAL A 8 -16.42 0.11 -5.87
C VAL A 8 -14.89 0.16 -5.80
N SER A 9 -14.30 -0.20 -4.66
CA SER A 9 -12.85 -0.30 -4.50
C SER A 9 -12.25 -1.33 -5.47
N LEU A 10 -12.88 -2.50 -5.61
CA LEU A 10 -12.44 -3.52 -6.56
C LEU A 10 -12.45 -3.01 -8.01
N PHE A 11 -13.58 -2.45 -8.48
CA PHE A 11 -13.70 -1.99 -9.87
C PHE A 11 -12.80 -0.78 -10.18
N THR A 12 -12.43 0.01 -9.17
CA THR A 12 -11.55 1.17 -9.34
C THR A 12 -10.07 0.87 -9.06
N SER A 13 -9.73 -0.34 -8.60
CA SER A 13 -8.35 -0.79 -8.36
C SER A 13 -7.42 -0.69 -9.59
N PRO A 14 -7.87 -0.84 -10.84
CA PRO A 14 -7.01 -0.58 -12.01
C PRO A 14 -6.65 0.91 -12.22
N LEU A 15 -7.40 1.83 -11.60
CA LEU A 15 -7.23 3.27 -11.80
C LEU A 15 -6.16 3.83 -10.85
N ASN A 16 -5.19 4.55 -11.41
CA ASN A 16 -4.11 5.18 -10.66
C ASN A 16 -4.08 6.68 -10.95
N LEU A 17 -4.02 7.50 -9.90
CA LEU A 17 -3.88 8.95 -10.00
C LEU A 17 -2.40 9.33 -9.91
N ILE A 18 -1.83 9.89 -10.98
CA ILE A 18 -0.45 10.39 -10.96
C ILE A 18 -0.38 11.65 -10.11
N LEU A 19 0.44 11.62 -9.06
CA LEU A 19 0.65 12.76 -8.16
C LEU A 19 1.89 13.57 -8.51
N LYS A 20 2.97 12.89 -8.92
CA LYS A 20 4.27 13.54 -9.11
C LYS A 20 5.13 12.80 -10.11
N GLU A 21 5.85 13.56 -10.93
CA GLU A 21 6.90 13.05 -11.78
C GLU A 21 8.26 13.38 -11.15
N VAL A 22 9.12 12.35 -11.03
CA VAL A 22 10.48 12.49 -10.52
C VAL A 22 11.44 12.14 -11.64
N LYS A 23 12.15 13.15 -12.16
CA LYS A 23 13.18 12.96 -13.19
C LYS A 23 14.44 12.38 -12.53
N ARG A 24 14.95 11.27 -13.06
CA ARG A 24 16.21 10.69 -12.59
C ARG A 24 17.03 10.16 -13.76
N GLU A 25 18.34 10.19 -13.62
CA GLU A 25 19.20 9.44 -14.53
C GLU A 25 19.09 7.95 -14.20
N ALA A 26 18.65 7.17 -15.18
CA ALA A 26 18.61 5.73 -15.06
C ALA A 26 19.57 5.09 -16.05
N GLU A 27 20.32 4.11 -15.56
CA GLU A 27 21.13 3.24 -16.39
C GLU A 27 20.21 2.22 -17.05
N VAL A 28 20.03 2.37 -18.36
CA VAL A 28 19.27 1.44 -19.19
C VAL A 28 20.24 0.70 -20.08
N ILE A 29 20.02 -0.61 -20.21
CA ILE A 29 20.79 -1.45 -21.12
C ILE A 29 20.12 -1.30 -22.49
N GLU A 30 20.72 -0.50 -23.35
CA GLU A 30 20.38 -0.47 -24.78
C GLU A 30 21.09 -1.62 -25.48
N GLN A 31 20.42 -2.22 -26.47
CA GLN A 31 21.03 -3.19 -27.37
C GLN A 31 21.42 -2.47 -28.65
N ASP A 32 22.70 -2.21 -28.82
CA ASP A 32 23.23 -1.77 -30.11
C ASP A 32 23.39 -3.00 -31.01
N VAL A 33 22.96 -2.88 -32.27
CA VAL A 33 23.15 -3.93 -33.28
C VAL A 33 24.26 -3.49 -34.22
N ILE A 34 25.36 -4.24 -34.21
CA ILE A 34 26.47 -4.02 -35.16
C ILE A 34 26.48 -5.19 -36.14
N PHE A 35 26.54 -4.90 -37.43
CA PHE A 35 26.63 -5.93 -38.46
C PHE A 35 28.10 -6.25 -38.74
N PHE A 36 28.49 -7.50 -38.52
CA PHE A 36 29.82 -8.02 -38.87
C PHE A 36 29.64 -9.16 -39.88
N PHE A 37 30.15 -9.01 -41.10
CA PHE A 37 29.92 -9.93 -42.22
C PHE A 37 28.42 -10.23 -42.48
N GLY A 38 27.54 -9.25 -42.31
CA GLY A 38 26.09 -9.43 -42.50
C GLY A 38 25.38 -10.16 -41.35
N TYR A 39 26.10 -10.60 -40.32
CA TYR A 39 25.52 -11.19 -39.12
C TYR A 39 25.24 -10.10 -38.07
N PRO A 40 24.02 -10.01 -37.51
CA PRO A 40 23.71 -9.06 -36.45
C PRO A 40 24.36 -9.52 -35.14
N ILE A 41 25.25 -8.71 -34.57
CA ILE A 41 25.85 -8.92 -33.24
C ILE A 41 25.21 -7.91 -32.28
N PHE A 42 24.57 -8.42 -31.22
CA PHE A 42 23.96 -7.62 -30.16
C PHE A 42 24.99 -7.31 -29.08
N ILE A 43 25.32 -6.04 -28.90
CA ILE A 43 26.26 -5.60 -27.86
C ILE A 43 25.49 -4.79 -26.82
N PRO A 44 25.44 -5.23 -25.54
CA PRO A 44 24.79 -4.47 -24.50
C PRO A 44 25.60 -3.22 -24.20
N ARG A 45 24.99 -2.05 -24.33
CA ARG A 45 25.59 -0.76 -23.96
C ARG A 45 24.82 -0.18 -22.77
N ILE A 46 25.55 0.24 -21.75
CA ILE A 46 24.97 0.94 -20.60
C ILE A 46 24.90 2.43 -20.96
N THR A 47 23.70 2.91 -21.26
CA THR A 47 23.43 4.33 -21.50
C THR A 47 22.72 4.91 -20.28
N LYS A 48 23.12 6.11 -19.85
CA LYS A 48 22.37 6.90 -18.86
C LYS A 48 21.34 7.74 -19.60
N ILE A 49 20.07 7.39 -19.47
CA ILE A 49 18.98 8.22 -19.99
C ILE A 49 18.30 8.96 -18.82
N SER A 50 17.90 10.21 -19.06
CA SER A 50 16.98 10.89 -18.14
C SER A 50 15.63 10.23 -18.26
N ALA A 51 15.22 9.52 -17.23
CA ALA A 51 14.03 8.71 -17.27
C ALA A 51 13.15 9.06 -16.07
N ASN A 52 11.86 9.18 -16.34
CA ASN A 52 10.92 9.77 -15.41
C ASN A 52 10.25 8.65 -14.62
N THR A 53 10.28 8.76 -13.30
CA THR A 53 9.53 7.89 -12.40
C THR A 53 8.25 8.60 -11.99
N LEU A 54 7.11 8.00 -12.32
CA LEU A 54 5.79 8.56 -12.00
C LEU A 54 5.33 7.99 -10.66
N ILE A 55 5.10 8.84 -9.68
CA ILE A 55 4.49 8.47 -8.40
C ILE A 55 2.98 8.65 -8.54
N ALA A 56 2.24 7.57 -8.36
CA ALA A 56 0.80 7.52 -8.41
C ALA A 56 0.20 6.98 -7.10
N VAL A 57 -1.10 7.18 -6.91
CA VAL A 57 -1.90 6.57 -5.84
C VAL A 57 -3.03 5.77 -6.46
N ASN A 58 -3.24 4.56 -5.98
CA ASN A 58 -4.30 3.68 -6.43
C ASN A 58 -5.68 4.12 -5.89
N PHE A 59 -6.70 4.20 -6.74
CA PHE A 59 -8.05 4.57 -6.32
C PHE A 59 -8.68 3.50 -5.42
N GLY A 60 -8.70 2.26 -5.88
CA GLY A 60 -9.29 1.14 -5.15
C GLY A 60 -8.50 0.73 -3.92
N GLY A 61 -7.19 0.66 -4.04
CA GLY A 61 -6.26 0.12 -3.05
C GLY A 61 -5.88 1.10 -1.94
N ALA A 62 -5.77 2.40 -2.24
CA ALA A 62 -5.39 3.41 -1.25
C ALA A 62 -6.45 4.48 -1.03
N LEU A 63 -6.95 5.13 -2.10
CA LEU A 63 -7.78 6.32 -1.94
C LEU A 63 -9.13 6.02 -1.27
N ILE A 64 -9.85 5.00 -1.73
CA ILE A 64 -11.13 4.59 -1.14
C ILE A 64 -10.93 4.09 0.30
N PRO A 65 -10.01 3.15 0.60
CA PRO A 65 -9.78 2.70 1.97
C PRO A 65 -9.37 3.84 2.92
N ALA A 66 -8.54 4.77 2.45
CA ALA A 66 -8.16 5.94 3.24
C ALA A 66 -9.37 6.85 3.50
N THR A 67 -10.23 7.07 2.51
CA THR A 67 -11.45 7.87 2.65
C THR A 67 -12.42 7.24 3.66
N VAL A 68 -12.64 5.93 3.57
CA VAL A 68 -13.46 5.18 4.55
C VAL A 68 -12.82 5.26 5.94
N SER A 69 -11.49 5.14 6.03
CA SER A 69 -10.78 5.26 7.31
C SER A 69 -10.96 6.64 7.93
N ILE A 70 -10.87 7.72 7.15
CA ILE A 70 -11.10 9.09 7.62
C ILE A 70 -12.53 9.25 8.15
N PHE A 71 -13.52 8.69 7.45
CA PHE A 71 -14.90 8.68 7.92
C PHE A 71 -15.05 7.93 9.26
N LEU A 72 -14.42 6.77 9.42
CA LEU A 72 -14.48 6.00 10.66
C LEU A 72 -13.69 6.64 11.81
N VAL A 73 -12.62 7.39 11.51
CA VAL A 73 -11.91 8.21 12.51
C VAL A 73 -12.86 9.27 13.09
N TYR A 74 -13.73 9.86 12.27
CA TYR A 74 -14.74 10.79 12.73
C TYR A 74 -15.75 10.15 13.68
N GLU A 75 -16.15 8.89 13.42
CA GLU A 75 -17.01 8.12 14.34
C GLU A 75 -16.29 7.79 15.67
N LEU A 76 -15.00 7.47 15.59
CA LEU A 76 -14.15 7.16 16.75
C LEU A 76 -13.55 8.40 17.45
N ARG A 77 -14.03 9.62 17.14
CA ARG A 77 -13.42 10.89 17.60
C ARG A 77 -13.29 11.03 19.12
N ALA A 78 -14.19 10.40 19.89
CA ALA A 78 -14.12 10.40 21.36
C ALA A 78 -12.97 9.53 21.92
N TYR A 79 -12.41 8.64 21.09
CA TYR A 79 -11.39 7.66 21.46
C TYR A 79 -10.13 7.76 20.58
N LEU A 80 -9.86 8.95 20.02
CA LEU A 80 -8.72 9.17 19.12
C LEU A 80 -7.39 8.72 19.71
N TYR A 81 -7.18 8.91 21.01
CA TYR A 81 -5.95 8.47 21.67
C TYR A 81 -5.72 6.95 21.52
N LEU A 82 -6.75 6.14 21.77
CA LEU A 82 -6.68 4.68 21.62
C LEU A 82 -6.50 4.28 20.15
N LEU A 83 -7.23 4.95 19.26
CA LEU A 83 -7.12 4.72 17.83
C LEU A 83 -5.71 5.03 17.29
N LEU A 84 -5.12 6.15 17.72
CA LEU A 84 -3.76 6.55 17.34
C LEU A 84 -2.72 5.53 17.83
N ILE A 85 -2.86 5.02 19.05
CA ILE A 85 -1.99 3.94 19.54
C ILE A 85 -2.09 2.71 18.63
N ASN A 86 -3.30 2.27 18.29
CA ASN A 86 -3.49 1.15 17.37
C ASN A 86 -2.81 1.40 16.01
N VAL A 87 -3.09 2.55 15.37
CA VAL A 87 -2.48 2.91 14.07
C VAL A 87 -0.96 2.95 14.15
N ILE A 88 -0.37 3.50 15.22
CA ILE A 88 1.08 3.56 15.40
C ILE A 88 1.67 2.15 15.54
N LEU A 89 1.06 1.30 16.38
CA LEU A 89 1.54 -0.08 16.58
C LEU A 89 1.48 -0.88 15.28
N VAL A 90 0.37 -0.79 14.53
CA VAL A 90 0.23 -1.46 13.24
C VAL A 90 1.18 -0.87 12.20
N ALA A 91 1.43 0.44 12.21
CA ALA A 91 2.39 1.07 11.30
C ALA A 91 3.82 0.58 11.55
N LEU A 92 4.25 0.47 12.81
CA LEU A 92 5.57 -0.06 13.16
C LEU A 92 5.72 -1.51 12.72
N LEU A 93 4.71 -2.35 12.95
CA LEU A 93 4.71 -3.73 12.48
C LEU A 93 4.70 -3.82 10.96
N SER A 94 3.85 -3.05 10.29
CA SER A 94 3.77 -3.03 8.83
C SER A 94 5.12 -2.63 8.23
N LYS A 95 5.78 -1.63 8.81
CA LYS A 95 7.13 -1.23 8.42
C LYS A 95 8.15 -2.37 8.60
N LEU A 96 8.10 -3.07 9.73
CA LEU A 96 9.01 -4.17 10.05
C LEU A 96 8.85 -5.37 9.10
N PHE A 97 7.61 -5.73 8.76
CA PHE A 97 7.30 -6.91 7.94
C PHE A 97 7.29 -6.62 6.43
N SER A 98 7.14 -5.36 6.04
CA SER A 98 7.19 -4.95 4.63
C SER A 98 8.59 -5.09 4.03
N ARG A 99 8.66 -5.47 2.76
CA ARG A 99 9.91 -5.50 1.98
C ARG A 99 9.74 -4.70 0.70
N VAL A 100 10.74 -3.88 0.36
CA VAL A 100 10.79 -3.16 -0.92
C VAL A 100 11.48 -4.05 -1.93
N ILE A 101 10.75 -4.48 -2.97
CA ILE A 101 11.28 -5.26 -4.08
C ILE A 101 11.42 -4.35 -5.30
N ARG A 102 12.63 -4.32 -5.87
CA ARG A 102 12.94 -3.54 -7.08
C ARG A 102 12.05 -3.96 -8.24
N GLY A 103 11.43 -2.99 -8.90
CA GLY A 103 10.50 -3.25 -10.02
C GLY A 103 9.09 -3.67 -9.63
N VAL A 104 8.82 -3.90 -8.34
CA VAL A 104 7.50 -4.36 -7.84
C VAL A 104 6.90 -3.36 -6.85
N GLY A 105 7.72 -2.78 -5.97
CA GLY A 105 7.27 -1.88 -4.92
C GLY A 105 7.29 -2.54 -3.53
N VAL A 106 6.38 -2.13 -2.66
CA VAL A 106 6.28 -2.68 -1.30
C VAL A 106 5.44 -3.95 -1.33
N VAL A 107 5.98 -5.02 -0.74
CA VAL A 107 5.27 -6.28 -0.56
C VAL A 107 5.14 -6.63 0.92
N MET A 108 3.95 -7.05 1.30
CA MET A 108 3.63 -7.59 2.61
C MET A 108 2.36 -8.44 2.51
N HIS A 109 2.28 -9.54 3.26
CA HIS A 109 1.07 -10.36 3.28
C HIS A 109 -0.06 -9.60 4.00
N PRO A 110 -1.27 -9.43 3.43
CA PRO A 110 -2.36 -8.63 4.02
C PRO A 110 -2.87 -9.14 5.38
N LEU A 111 -2.67 -10.43 5.66
CA LEU A 111 -2.96 -11.04 6.97
C LEU A 111 -2.16 -10.42 8.12
N ILE A 112 -0.94 -9.93 7.86
CA ILE A 112 -0.08 -9.38 8.92
C ILE A 112 -0.73 -8.15 9.56
N PRO A 113 -0.97 -7.04 8.83
CA PRO A 113 -1.55 -5.85 9.43
C PRO A 113 -2.98 -6.06 9.94
N SER A 114 -3.76 -6.96 9.31
CA SER A 114 -5.12 -7.24 9.74
C SER A 114 -5.18 -7.97 11.08
N LEU A 115 -4.43 -9.06 11.25
CA LEU A 115 -4.40 -9.81 12.52
C LEU A 115 -3.91 -8.94 13.68
N PHE A 116 -2.80 -8.22 13.48
CA PHE A 116 -2.27 -7.36 14.54
C PHE A 116 -3.21 -6.20 14.87
N SER A 117 -3.88 -5.61 13.86
CA SER A 117 -4.85 -4.55 14.15
C SER A 117 -6.07 -5.05 14.91
N VAL A 118 -6.56 -6.26 14.61
CA VAL A 118 -7.62 -6.89 15.40
C VAL A 118 -7.17 -7.11 16.84
N ILE A 119 -6.01 -7.71 17.05
CA ILE A 119 -5.46 -7.97 18.40
C ILE A 119 -5.36 -6.67 19.20
N PHE A 120 -4.75 -5.62 18.63
CA PHE A 120 -4.62 -4.34 19.32
C PHE A 120 -5.97 -3.66 19.56
N SER A 121 -6.92 -3.78 18.62
CA SER A 121 -8.26 -3.23 18.81
C SER A 121 -8.99 -3.93 19.97
N TYR A 122 -8.88 -5.25 20.08
CA TYR A 122 -9.43 -5.99 21.22
C TYR A 122 -8.81 -5.56 22.55
N ILE A 123 -7.49 -5.39 22.59
CA ILE A 123 -6.79 -4.96 23.81
C ILE A 123 -7.19 -3.53 24.19
N LEU A 124 -7.21 -2.60 23.24
CA LEU A 124 -7.42 -1.17 23.50
C LEU A 124 -8.90 -0.83 23.73
N PHE A 125 -9.81 -1.49 23.02
CA PHE A 125 -11.25 -1.25 23.07
C PHE A 125 -12.02 -2.35 23.81
N TYR A 126 -11.37 -3.08 24.73
CA TYR A 126 -11.99 -4.20 25.48
C TYR A 126 -13.27 -3.82 26.27
N LYS A 127 -13.45 -2.54 26.63
CA LYS A 127 -14.69 -2.05 27.28
C LYS A 127 -15.76 -1.59 26.30
N LEU A 128 -15.41 -1.47 25.02
CA LEU A 128 -16.17 -0.83 23.96
C LEU A 128 -16.26 -1.77 22.75
N HIS A 129 -16.77 -2.98 22.98
CA HIS A 129 -16.78 -4.08 22.01
C HIS A 129 -17.29 -3.67 20.62
N ILE A 130 -18.35 -2.86 20.56
CA ILE A 130 -18.94 -2.37 19.31
C ILE A 130 -17.99 -1.53 18.45
N LEU A 131 -16.94 -0.96 19.04
CA LEU A 131 -15.96 -0.12 18.34
C LEU A 131 -14.73 -0.91 17.84
N ILE A 132 -14.59 -2.17 18.26
CA ILE A 132 -13.45 -3.02 17.90
C ILE A 132 -13.32 -3.17 16.38
N PRO A 133 -14.38 -3.48 15.60
CA PRO A 133 -14.27 -3.66 14.15
C PRO A 133 -13.88 -2.37 13.42
N LEU A 134 -14.40 -1.23 13.89
CA LEU A 134 -14.07 0.09 13.34
C LEU A 134 -12.59 0.41 13.58
N SER A 135 -12.12 0.22 14.82
CA SER A 135 -10.70 0.39 15.16
C SER A 135 -9.81 -0.56 14.37
N ALA A 136 -10.21 -1.82 14.19
CA ALA A 136 -9.43 -2.83 13.48
C ALA A 136 -9.30 -2.49 11.98
N TYR A 137 -10.38 -2.03 11.35
CA TYR A 137 -10.32 -1.54 9.98
C TYR A 137 -9.37 -0.36 9.84
N VAL A 138 -9.57 0.69 10.64
CA VAL A 138 -8.78 1.93 10.54
C VAL A 138 -7.31 1.65 10.87
N GLY A 139 -7.04 0.89 11.93
CA GLY A 139 -5.69 0.51 12.32
C GLY A 139 -4.99 -0.30 11.23
N SER A 140 -5.70 -1.25 10.60
CA SER A 140 -5.15 -2.03 9.49
C SER A 140 -4.86 -1.17 8.26
N VAL A 141 -5.82 -0.37 7.82
CA VAL A 141 -5.69 0.46 6.60
C VAL A 141 -4.66 1.57 6.79
N LEU A 142 -4.83 2.44 7.80
CA LEU A 142 -3.92 3.56 8.02
C LEU A 142 -2.55 3.07 8.50
N GLY A 143 -2.51 2.04 9.35
CA GLY A 143 -1.26 1.44 9.78
C GLY A 143 -0.47 0.86 8.62
N THR A 144 -1.12 0.12 7.71
CA THR A 144 -0.45 -0.40 6.50
C THR A 144 0.01 0.74 5.58
N LEU A 145 -0.87 1.69 5.28
CA LEU A 145 -0.55 2.82 4.39
C LEU A 145 0.65 3.63 4.92
N ILE A 146 0.66 3.94 6.23
CA ILE A 146 1.76 4.69 6.83
C ILE A 146 3.01 3.82 6.91
N GLY A 147 2.89 2.63 7.51
CA GLY A 147 4.02 1.77 7.85
C GLY A 147 4.68 1.11 6.65
N ALA A 148 3.89 0.49 5.78
CA ALA A 148 4.39 -0.23 4.62
C ALA A 148 4.69 0.74 3.48
N ASP A 149 3.79 1.67 3.13
CA ASP A 149 3.97 2.47 1.92
C ASP A 149 4.71 3.78 2.19
N LEU A 150 4.14 4.68 3.02
CA LEU A 150 4.70 6.03 3.20
C LEU A 150 6.10 6.01 3.81
N LEU A 151 6.33 5.20 4.86
CA LEU A 151 7.64 5.10 5.49
C LEU A 151 8.69 4.40 4.61
N ASN A 152 8.30 3.65 3.57
CA ASN A 152 9.24 3.09 2.59
C ASN A 152 9.38 3.93 1.33
N LEU A 153 8.54 4.94 1.11
CA LEU A 153 8.46 5.70 -0.14
C LEU A 153 9.81 6.23 -0.62
N LYS A 154 10.63 6.78 0.28
CA LYS A 154 11.99 7.23 -0.05
C LYS A 154 12.85 6.10 -0.63
N ARG A 155 12.83 4.93 0.02
CA ARG A 155 13.57 3.74 -0.43
C ARG A 155 13.06 3.23 -1.78
N ILE A 156 11.73 3.25 -1.98
CA ILE A 156 11.12 2.86 -3.26
C ILE A 156 11.62 3.80 -4.37
N ILE A 157 11.60 5.11 -4.15
CA ILE A 157 12.07 6.10 -5.12
C ILE A 157 13.57 5.92 -5.40
N ASP A 158 14.36 5.63 -4.36
CA ASP A 158 15.81 5.44 -4.48
C ASP A 158 16.18 4.16 -5.25
N ASP A 159 15.41 3.08 -5.08
CA ASP A 159 15.61 1.78 -5.73
C ASP A 159 14.81 1.62 -7.05
N ALA A 160 14.00 2.60 -7.42
CA ALA A 160 13.16 2.54 -8.62
C ALA A 160 13.98 2.76 -9.89
N ARG A 161 13.78 1.85 -10.84
CA ARG A 161 14.05 2.08 -12.27
C ARG A 161 12.99 3.03 -12.84
N PRO A 162 13.14 3.50 -14.09
CA PRO A 162 12.11 4.30 -14.74
C PRO A 162 10.83 3.49 -14.86
N GLN A 163 9.84 3.81 -14.02
CA GLN A 163 8.57 3.11 -13.97
C GLN A 163 7.52 3.97 -13.27
N ILE A 164 6.28 3.51 -13.35
CA ILE A 164 5.20 4.02 -12.50
C ILE A 164 5.32 3.31 -11.15
N ILE A 165 5.43 4.07 -10.06
CA ILE A 165 5.29 3.59 -8.69
C ILE A 165 3.87 3.96 -8.25
N SER A 166 3.05 2.97 -7.88
CA SER A 166 1.72 3.26 -7.31
C SER A 166 1.66 2.92 -5.82
N ILE A 167 1.35 3.92 -5.01
CA ILE A 167 1.04 3.79 -3.58
C ILE A 167 -0.34 3.14 -3.46
N GLY A 168 -0.44 2.11 -2.63
CA GLY A 168 -1.61 1.27 -2.60
C GLY A 168 -1.76 0.35 -3.80
N GLY A 169 -0.64 -0.12 -4.36
CA GLY A 169 -0.60 -1.31 -5.22
C GLY A 169 -0.53 -1.06 -6.73
N MET A 170 0.18 -1.98 -7.41
CA MET A 170 0.43 -2.01 -8.85
C MET A 170 -0.28 -3.24 -9.47
N GLY A 171 -1.61 -3.31 -9.39
CA GLY A 171 -2.40 -4.45 -9.88
C GLY A 171 -3.76 -4.62 -9.18
N THR A 172 -4.52 -5.64 -9.59
CA THR A 172 -5.85 -5.98 -9.03
C THR A 172 -5.71 -6.44 -7.57
N PHE A 173 -6.32 -5.70 -6.65
CA PHE A 173 -6.33 -5.89 -5.19
C PHE A 173 -5.01 -5.56 -4.49
N ASP A 174 -4.97 -4.38 -3.90
CA ASP A 174 -3.87 -3.98 -3.04
C ASP A 174 -4.01 -4.50 -1.60
N GLY A 175 -2.87 -4.72 -0.96
CA GLY A 175 -2.77 -5.23 0.38
C GLY A 175 -3.43 -4.34 1.44
N ILE A 176 -3.52 -3.03 1.23
CA ILE A 176 -4.16 -2.08 2.16
C ILE A 176 -5.69 -2.31 2.21
N PHE A 177 -6.33 -2.42 1.06
CA PHE A 177 -7.78 -2.67 0.99
C PHE A 177 -8.12 -4.05 1.54
N VAL A 178 -7.37 -5.07 1.11
CA VAL A 178 -7.59 -6.47 1.53
C VAL A 178 -7.37 -6.61 3.03
N SER A 179 -6.33 -5.98 3.59
CA SER A 179 -6.09 -6.02 5.04
C SER A 179 -7.22 -5.39 5.83
N GLY A 180 -7.75 -4.24 5.39
CA GLY A 180 -8.92 -3.62 6.01
C GLY A 180 -10.14 -4.54 6.03
N ILE A 181 -10.48 -5.15 4.89
CA ILE A 181 -11.60 -6.10 4.81
C ILE A 181 -11.41 -7.31 5.73
N ILE A 182 -10.23 -7.92 5.69
CA ILE A 182 -9.91 -9.07 6.56
C ILE A 182 -10.03 -8.66 8.03
N ALA A 183 -9.54 -7.49 8.41
CA ALA A 183 -9.61 -7.00 9.79
C ALA A 183 -11.07 -6.91 10.27
N ILE A 184 -11.97 -6.35 9.46
CA ILE A 184 -13.41 -6.31 9.77
C ILE A 184 -13.94 -7.73 9.94
N PHE A 185 -13.74 -8.62 8.96
CA PHE A 185 -14.29 -9.98 9.02
C PHE A 185 -13.83 -10.75 10.26
N ILE A 186 -12.53 -10.69 10.57
CA ILE A 186 -11.99 -11.38 11.76
C ILE A 186 -12.53 -10.74 13.04
N SER A 187 -12.59 -9.42 13.13
CA SER A 187 -13.11 -8.74 14.32
C SER A 187 -14.59 -9.02 14.57
N GLU A 188 -15.42 -9.02 13.53
CA GLU A 188 -16.85 -9.34 13.64
C GLU A 188 -17.04 -10.81 14.04
N LEU A 189 -16.27 -11.73 13.45
CA LEU A 189 -16.35 -13.15 13.79
C LEU A 189 -16.01 -13.42 15.26
N LEU A 190 -15.06 -12.68 15.83
CA LEU A 190 -14.64 -12.83 17.23
C LEU A 190 -15.57 -12.11 18.22
N LEU A 191 -16.51 -11.28 17.74
CA LEU A 191 -17.52 -10.62 18.57
C LEU A 191 -18.82 -11.42 18.70
N LEU A 192 -19.07 -12.34 17.77
CA LEU A 192 -20.19 -13.29 17.80
C LEU A 192 -20.01 -14.33 18.92
#